data_AF-A0A965R445-F1
#
_entry.id   AF-A0A965R445-F1
#
_cell.length_a   1.000
_cell.length_b   1.000
_cell.length_c   1.000
_cell.angle_alpha   90.00
_cell.angle_beta   90.00
_cell.angle_gamma   90.00
#
_symmetry.space_group_name_H-M   'P 1'
#
loop_
_entity.id
_entity.type
_entity.pdbx_description
1 polymer ?
#
loop_
_entity_poly.entity_id
_entity_poly.type
_entity_poly.pdbx_seq_one_letter_code
_entity_poly.pdbx_strand_id
1 'polypeptide(L)'
;MRVNGELRDLSHRLSVGDQVSPVTIGSSDGLAILRHSAAHVLAQAVQGINPDAKLGIGPPVTDGFYYDFDVPEAFTPEDMKTLEKTMERIIRSGQRFIRRVVTEEQARAELSNEPYKLELIGLKGGSTGDDNESVEV
;
A
#
# COMPACT_ATOMS: atom_id res chain seq x y z
N MET A 1 0.03 7.12 13.57
CA MET A 1 0.00 8.08 14.70
C MET A 1 0.51 9.43 14.22
N ARG A 2 0.34 10.51 14.98
CA ARG A 2 1.06 11.77 14.70
C ARG A 2 2.20 11.95 15.68
N VAL A 3 3.35 12.37 15.17
CA VAL A 3 4.53 12.74 15.96
C VAL A 3 4.92 14.14 15.55
N ASN A 4 4.91 15.08 16.49
CA ASN A 4 5.17 16.50 16.24
C ASN A 4 4.30 17.10 15.12
N GLY A 5 3.05 16.63 15.02
CA GLY A 5 2.07 17.06 14.00
C GLY A 5 2.04 16.22 12.72
N GLU A 6 3.11 15.49 12.41
CA GLU A 6 3.26 14.73 11.16
C GLU A 6 2.75 13.29 11.29
N LEU A 7 2.12 12.76 10.25
CA LEU A 7 1.72 11.35 10.21
C LEU A 7 2.95 10.44 10.14
N ARG A 8 2.98 9.45 11.04
CA ARG A 8 4.02 8.41 11.10
C ARG A 8 3.39 7.04 11.36
N ASP A 9 4.02 5.99 10.83
CA ASP A 9 3.66 4.61 11.13
C ASP A 9 3.74 4.30 12.62
N LEU A 10 2.96 3.31 13.08
CA LEU A 10 3.02 2.88 14.48
C LEU A 10 4.35 2.24 14.87
N SER A 11 5.18 1.84 13.90
CA SER A 11 6.53 1.32 14.12
C SER A 11 7.60 2.42 14.23
N HIS A 12 7.25 3.69 14.05
CA HIS A 12 8.19 4.80 14.15
C HIS A 12 8.82 4.89 15.54
N ARG A 13 10.14 5.07 15.60
CA ARG A 13 10.89 5.20 16.85
C ARG A 13 10.79 6.63 17.36
N LEU A 14 10.30 6.78 18.58
CA LEU A 14 10.19 8.08 19.25
C LEU A 14 11.52 8.51 19.86
N SER A 15 11.72 9.82 19.93
CA SER A 15 12.80 10.49 20.63
C SER A 15 12.29 11.20 21.88
N VAL A 16 13.20 11.52 22.80
CA VAL A 16 12.85 12.29 24.01
C VAL A 16 12.37 13.67 23.59
N GLY A 17 11.18 14.05 24.07
CA GLY A 17 10.56 15.35 23.76
C GLY A 17 9.53 15.31 22.64
N ASP A 18 9.37 14.18 21.94
CA ASP A 18 8.34 14.04 20.91
C ASP A 18 6.92 14.17 21.48
N GLN A 19 6.08 14.94 20.81
CA GLN A 19 4.66 15.04 21.09
C GLN A 19 3.90 14.05 20.21
N VAL A 20 3.20 13.10 20.85
CA VAL A 20 2.47 12.04 20.16
C VAL A 20 0.97 12.24 20.32
N SER A 21 0.22 12.16 19.23
CA SER A 21 -1.24 12.13 19.27
C SER A 21 -1.80 10.95 18.45
N PRO A 22 -2.91 10.35 18.90
CA PRO A 22 -3.50 9.22 18.21
C PRO A 22 -4.14 9.65 16.89
N VAL A 23 -4.08 8.78 15.91
CA VAL A 23 -4.92 8.86 14.70
C VAL A 23 -6.02 7.83 14.89
N THR A 24 -7.24 8.30 15.14
CA THR A 24 -8.39 7.42 15.36
C THR A 24 -8.98 6.97 14.03
N ILE A 25 -9.60 5.78 14.01
CA ILE A 25 -10.17 5.19 12.80
C ILE A 25 -11.29 6.03 12.16
N GLY A 26 -11.96 6.88 12.95
CA GLY A 26 -13.02 7.77 12.45
C GLY A 26 -12.52 9.11 11.91
N SER A 27 -11.22 9.41 11.99
CA SER A 27 -10.63 10.63 11.43
C SER A 27 -10.35 10.46 9.93
N SER A 28 -10.22 11.57 9.20
CA SER A 28 -9.86 11.58 7.77
C SER A 28 -8.61 10.73 7.49
N ASP A 29 -7.57 10.94 8.30
CA ASP A 29 -6.28 10.27 8.14
C ASP A 29 -6.38 8.80 8.53
N GLY A 30 -7.16 8.48 9.56
CA GLY A 30 -7.43 7.09 9.94
C GLY A 30 -8.14 6.30 8.84
N LEU A 31 -9.15 6.90 8.21
CA LEU A 31 -9.85 6.31 7.07
C LEU A 31 -8.94 6.18 5.84
N ALA A 32 -8.11 7.19 5.55
CA ALA A 32 -7.15 7.14 4.46
C ALA A 32 -6.14 5.99 4.64
N ILE A 33 -5.58 5.83 5.85
CA ILE A 33 -4.66 4.73 6.19
C ILE A 33 -5.35 3.37 6.06
N LEU A 34 -6.58 3.25 6.57
CA LEU A 34 -7.37 2.01 6.47
C LEU A 34 -7.61 1.61 5.02
N ARG A 35 -8.04 2.56 4.17
CA ARG A 35 -8.33 2.33 2.75
C ARG A 35 -7.06 1.99 1.96
N HIS A 36 -5.95 2.67 2.23
CA HIS A 36 -4.66 2.35 1.64
C HIS A 36 -4.24 0.92 2.01
N SER A 37 -4.34 0.55 3.30
CA SER A 37 -4.01 -0.80 3.75
C SER A 37 -4.91 -1.86 3.09
N ALA A 38 -6.18 -1.56 2.87
CA ALA A 38 -7.10 -2.44 2.16
C ALA A 38 -6.75 -2.61 0.67
N ALA A 39 -6.24 -1.56 0.02
CA ALA A 39 -5.71 -1.64 -1.35
C ALA A 39 -4.54 -2.63 -1.46
N HIS A 40 -3.62 -2.63 -0.47
CA HIS A 40 -2.54 -3.62 -0.42
C HIS A 40 -3.02 -5.04 -0.19
N VAL A 41 -4.03 -5.23 0.66
CA VAL A 41 -4.65 -6.56 0.86
C VAL A 41 -5.27 -7.06 -0.44
N LEU A 42 -5.90 -6.18 -1.23
CA LEU A 42 -6.41 -6.52 -2.56
C LEU A 42 -5.27 -6.90 -3.51
N ALA A 43 -4.19 -6.13 -3.57
CA ALA A 43 -3.04 -6.45 -4.42
C ALA A 43 -2.43 -7.82 -4.09
N GLN A 44 -2.25 -8.11 -2.80
CA GLN A 44 -1.79 -9.42 -2.33
C GLN A 44 -2.78 -10.54 -2.70
N ALA A 45 -4.09 -10.28 -2.61
CA ALA A 45 -5.12 -11.23 -3.00
C ALA A 45 -5.06 -11.55 -4.49
N VAL A 46 -4.92 -10.53 -5.34
CA VAL A 46 -4.81 -10.68 -6.79
C VAL A 46 -3.58 -11.49 -7.16
N GLN A 47 -2.39 -11.11 -6.68
CA GLN A 47 -1.15 -11.85 -6.97
C GLN A 47 -1.17 -13.28 -6.42
N GLY A 48 -1.87 -13.52 -5.32
CA GLY A 48 -2.03 -14.86 -4.76
C GLY A 48 -2.90 -15.79 -5.63
N ILE A 49 -3.83 -15.25 -6.42
CA ILE A 49 -4.69 -16.01 -7.34
C ILE A 49 -4.08 -16.06 -8.75
N ASN A 50 -3.54 -14.93 -9.20
CA ASN A 50 -2.89 -14.75 -10.49
C ASN A 50 -1.47 -14.19 -10.30
N PRO A 51 -0.44 -15.04 -10.21
CA PRO A 51 0.94 -14.62 -10.01
C PRO A 51 1.52 -13.75 -11.15
N ASP A 52 0.90 -13.77 -12.33
CA ASP A 52 1.37 -13.00 -13.50
C ASP A 52 0.81 -11.58 -13.52
N ALA A 53 -0.17 -11.26 -12.66
CA ALA A 53 -0.76 -9.92 -12.56
C ALA A 53 0.30 -8.88 -12.17
N LYS A 54 0.36 -7.76 -12.91
CA LYS A 54 1.27 -6.65 -12.61
C LYS A 54 0.55 -5.54 -11.87
N LEU A 55 1.22 -4.98 -10.87
CA LEU A 55 0.67 -3.98 -9.98
C LEU A 55 0.93 -2.56 -10.52
N GLY A 56 -0.16 -1.83 -10.79
CA GLY A 56 -0.12 -0.39 -11.08
C GLY A 56 -0.16 0.46 -9.82
N ILE A 57 -1.09 1.42 -9.79
CA ILE A 57 -1.34 2.33 -8.66
C ILE A 57 -2.60 1.92 -7.90
N GLY A 58 -2.63 2.18 -6.59
CA GLY A 58 -3.78 1.87 -5.76
C GLY A 58 -4.03 2.87 -4.64
N PRO A 59 -4.42 4.12 -4.97
CA PRO A 59 -4.59 5.16 -3.96
C PRO A 59 -5.91 5.01 -3.19
N PRO A 60 -5.96 5.46 -1.93
CA PRO A 60 -7.22 5.69 -1.24
C PRO A 60 -7.97 6.86 -1.90
N VAL A 61 -9.30 6.80 -1.89
CA VAL A 61 -10.21 7.86 -2.35
C VAL A 61 -11.23 8.22 -1.26
N THR A 62 -12.05 9.25 -1.49
CA THR A 62 -13.00 9.80 -0.50
C THR A 62 -13.90 8.76 0.14
N ASP A 63 -14.32 7.74 -0.60
CA ASP A 63 -15.27 6.71 -0.13
C ASP A 63 -14.76 5.27 -0.30
N GLY A 64 -13.46 5.09 -0.53
CA GLY A 64 -12.90 3.76 -0.77
C GLY A 64 -11.45 3.78 -1.24
N PHE A 65 -11.14 2.88 -2.15
CA PHE A 65 -9.86 2.81 -2.85
C PHE A 65 -10.11 2.13 -4.20
N TYR A 66 -9.18 2.26 -5.13
CA TYR A 66 -9.10 1.39 -6.30
C TYR A 66 -7.68 0.84 -6.41
N TYR A 67 -7.48 -0.12 -7.32
CA TYR A 67 -6.15 -0.58 -7.69
C TYR A 67 -6.16 -0.99 -9.16
N ASP A 68 -5.18 -0.49 -9.91
CA ASP A 68 -4.97 -0.83 -11.32
C ASP A 68 -4.12 -2.08 -11.45
N PHE A 69 -4.62 -3.05 -12.22
CA PHE A 69 -3.93 -4.30 -12.52
C PHE A 69 -3.79 -4.47 -14.02
N ASP A 70 -2.59 -4.82 -14.47
CA ASP A 70 -2.39 -5.40 -15.80
C ASP A 70 -2.49 -6.92 -15.68
N VAL A 71 -3.52 -7.46 -16.34
CA VAL A 71 -3.89 -8.86 -16.30
C VAL A 71 -4.26 -9.32 -17.71
N PRO A 72 -3.95 -10.58 -18.08
CA PRO A 72 -4.27 -11.09 -19.41
C PRO A 72 -5.78 -11.21 -19.65
N GLU A 73 -6.55 -11.49 -18.59
CA GLU A 73 -8.00 -11.61 -18.63
C GLU A 73 -8.61 -10.63 -17.62
N ALA A 74 -9.65 -9.90 -18.06
CA ALA A 74 -10.36 -8.97 -17.19
C ALA A 74 -11.13 -9.71 -16.10
N PHE A 75 -11.17 -9.13 -14.90
CA PHE A 75 -11.90 -9.73 -13.79
C PHE A 75 -13.41 -9.80 -14.06
N THR A 76 -13.99 -10.94 -13.71
CA THR A 76 -15.42 -11.19 -13.74
C THR A 76 -16.07 -10.94 -12.37
N PRO A 77 -17.41 -10.82 -12.28
CA PRO A 77 -18.10 -10.76 -11.00
C PRO A 77 -17.84 -11.99 -10.09
N GLU A 78 -17.57 -13.15 -10.67
CA GLU A 78 -17.20 -14.37 -9.94
C GLU A 78 -15.80 -14.27 -9.32
N ASP A 79 -14.86 -13.64 -10.02
CA ASP A 79 -13.52 -13.36 -9.50
C ASP A 79 -13.58 -12.42 -8.30
N MET A 80 -14.46 -11.41 -8.34
CA MET A 80 -14.66 -10.50 -7.21
C MET A 80 -15.07 -11.24 -5.93
N LYS A 81 -15.98 -12.21 -6.02
CA LYS A 81 -16.37 -13.04 -4.85
C LYS A 81 -15.20 -13.87 -4.31
N THR A 82 -14.31 -14.31 -5.18
CA THR A 82 -13.13 -15.10 -4.81
C THR A 82 -12.04 -14.20 -4.18
N LEU A 83 -11.86 -13.01 -4.73
CA LEU A 83 -10.96 -11.98 -4.22
C LEU A 83 -11.39 -11.51 -2.84
N GLU A 84 -12.66 -11.16 -2.63
CA GLU A 84 -13.19 -10.75 -1.31
C GLU A 84 -12.92 -11.82 -0.24
N LYS A 85 -13.24 -13.09 -0.52
CA LYS A 85 -12.95 -14.21 0.41
C LYS A 85 -11.46 -14.36 0.71
N THR A 86 -10.61 -14.12 -0.29
CA THR A 86 -9.16 -14.18 -0.13
C THR A 86 -8.65 -13.02 0.71
N MET A 87 -9.13 -11.80 0.47
CA MET A 87 -8.83 -10.63 1.29
C MET A 87 -9.23 -10.85 2.74
N GLU A 88 -10.44 -11.36 3.00
CA GLU A 88 -10.87 -11.69 4.36
C GLU A 88 -9.96 -12.72 5.04
N ARG A 89 -9.50 -13.73 4.29
CA ARG A 89 -8.56 -14.74 4.81
C ARG A 89 -7.20 -14.12 5.15
N ILE A 90 -6.69 -13.20 4.32
CA ILE A 90 -5.46 -12.44 4.60
C ILE A 90 -5.65 -11.62 5.87
N ILE A 91 -6.75 -10.88 5.99
CA ILE A 91 -7.07 -10.09 7.19
C ILE A 91 -7.15 -10.98 8.45
N ARG A 92 -7.87 -12.10 8.38
CA ARG A 92 -8.01 -13.06 9.49
C ARG A 92 -6.68 -13.72 9.89
N SER A 93 -5.71 -13.79 8.98
CA SER A 93 -4.40 -14.35 9.31
C SER A 93 -3.57 -13.46 10.24
N GLY A 94 -3.96 -12.19 10.43
CA GLY A 94 -3.29 -11.29 11.36
C GLY A 94 -1.86 -10.94 10.96
N GLN A 95 -1.56 -10.98 9.65
CA GLN A 95 -0.26 -10.57 9.13
C GLN A 95 0.07 -9.14 9.56
N ARG A 96 1.34 -8.90 9.85
CA ARG A 96 1.84 -7.57 10.22
C ARG A 96 2.37 -6.87 8.98
N PHE A 97 1.95 -5.63 8.77
CA PHE A 97 2.64 -4.72 7.87
C PHE A 97 4.02 -4.36 8.47
N ILE A 98 5.07 -4.47 7.67
CA ILE A 98 6.44 -4.16 8.07
C ILE A 98 7.01 -3.18 7.06
N ARG A 99 7.24 -1.94 7.49
CA ARG A 99 7.95 -0.94 6.70
C ARG A 99 9.46 -1.14 6.84
N ARG A 100 10.16 -1.15 5.71
CA ARG A 100 11.62 -1.05 5.63
C ARG A 100 11.97 0.07 4.66
N VAL A 101 12.88 0.95 5.08
CA VAL A 101 13.47 1.94 4.17
C VAL A 101 14.56 1.24 3.36
N VAL A 102 14.48 1.37 2.05
CA VAL A 102 15.41 0.75 1.10
C VAL A 102 16.01 1.82 0.18
N THR A 103 17.18 1.49 -0.39
CA THR A 103 17.76 2.27 -1.48
C THR A 103 17.00 2.04 -2.78
N GLU A 104 17.19 2.93 -3.76
CA GLU A 104 16.61 2.77 -5.08
C GLU A 104 17.07 1.47 -5.75
N GLU A 105 18.37 1.12 -5.65
CA GLU A 105 18.89 -0.11 -6.23
C GLU A 105 18.25 -1.37 -5.60
N GLN A 106 18.06 -1.36 -4.28
CA GLN A 106 17.37 -2.45 -3.58
C GLN A 106 15.92 -2.57 -4.01
N ALA A 107 15.18 -1.45 -4.10
CA ALA A 107 13.79 -1.46 -4.55
C ALA A 107 13.67 -2.00 -5.98
N ARG A 108 14.56 -1.57 -6.89
CA ARG A 108 14.59 -2.06 -8.29
C ARG A 108 14.89 -3.55 -8.38
N ALA A 109 15.79 -4.06 -7.54
CA ALA A 109 16.10 -5.48 -7.50
C ALA A 109 14.93 -6.32 -6.98
N GLU A 110 14.25 -5.86 -5.93
CA GLU A 110 13.10 -6.57 -5.34
C GLU A 110 11.86 -6.53 -6.24
N LEU A 111 11.65 -5.42 -6.96
CA LEU A 111 10.52 -5.20 -7.86
C LEU A 111 10.85 -5.51 -9.33
N SER A 112 11.87 -6.33 -9.60
CA SER A 112 12.34 -6.59 -10.97
C SER A 112 11.27 -7.13 -11.92
N ASN A 113 10.23 -7.75 -11.36
CA ASN A 113 9.12 -8.35 -12.10
C ASN A 113 7.87 -7.45 -12.17
N GLU A 114 7.92 -6.25 -11.59
CA GLU A 114 6.83 -5.27 -11.53
C GLU A 114 7.18 -4.03 -12.37
N PRO A 115 6.97 -4.08 -13.70
CA PRO A 115 7.45 -3.05 -14.62
C PRO A 115 6.92 -1.65 -14.28
N TYR A 116 5.63 -1.54 -13.93
CA TYR A 116 5.02 -0.26 -13.55
C TYR A 116 5.60 0.32 -12.26
N LYS A 117 5.96 -0.52 -11.29
CA LYS A 117 6.63 -0.05 -10.07
C LYS A 117 8.04 0.46 -10.36
N LEU A 118 8.78 -0.21 -11.26
CA LEU A 118 10.11 0.24 -11.69
C LEU A 118 10.07 1.59 -12.40
N GLU A 119 9.04 1.85 -13.21
CA GLU A 119 8.81 3.15 -13.82
C GLU A 119 8.56 4.23 -12.76
N LEU A 120 7.68 3.96 -11.79
CA LEU A 120 7.38 4.90 -10.70
C LEU A 120 8.62 5.26 -9.87
N ILE A 121 9.50 4.28 -9.60
CA ILE A 121 10.78 4.52 -8.92
C ILE A 121 11.63 5.53 -9.72
N GLY A 122 11.75 5.33 -11.04
CA GLY A 122 12.52 6.22 -11.90
C GLY A 122 11.96 7.64 -11.99
N LEU A 123 10.63 7.79 -11.94
CA LEU A 123 9.97 9.10 -11.99
C LEU A 123 10.12 9.87 -10.67
N LYS A 124 9.96 9.20 -9.52
CA LYS A 124 10.01 9.85 -8.19
C LYS A 124 11.43 10.20 -7.73
N GLY A 125 12.47 9.60 -8.32
CA GLY A 125 13.87 10.00 -8.08
C GLY A 125 14.20 11.44 -8.48
N GLY A 126 13.34 12.10 -9.28
CA GLY A 126 13.53 13.48 -9.75
C GLY A 126 12.64 14.55 -9.11
N SER A 127 11.62 14.18 -8.31
CA SER A 127 10.60 15.11 -7.80
C SER A 127 10.35 14.93 -6.31
N THR A 128 10.74 15.93 -5.53
CA THR A 128 10.37 16.11 -4.11
C THR A 128 8.89 16.50 -4.00
N GLY A 129 7.99 15.56 -4.28
CA GLY A 129 6.55 15.73 -4.09
C GLY A 129 6.13 15.28 -2.70
N ASP A 130 5.49 16.19 -1.96
CA ASP A 130 4.93 16.03 -0.61
C ASP A 130 3.65 15.17 -0.59
N ASP A 131 3.45 14.34 -1.61
CA ASP A 131 2.32 13.43 -1.69
C ASP A 131 2.75 12.09 -1.14
N ASN A 132 1.91 11.54 -0.27
CA ASN A 132 2.09 10.33 0.53
C ASN A 132 2.16 9.03 -0.30
N GLU A 133 2.68 9.11 -1.52
CA GLU A 133 2.89 8.02 -2.45
C GLU A 133 4.38 7.70 -2.53
N SER A 134 4.92 7.06 -1.50
CA SER A 134 6.17 6.32 -1.68
C SER A 134 5.87 5.11 -2.57
N VAL A 135 6.78 4.70 -3.46
CA VAL A 135 6.64 3.38 -4.09
C VAL A 135 6.89 2.34 -3.00
N GLU A 136 5.87 1.55 -2.71
CA GLU A 136 5.95 0.49 -1.71
C GLU A 136 6.29 -0.83 -2.40
N VAL A 137 7.13 -1.62 -1.73
CA VAL A 137 7.61 -2.93 -2.16
C VAL A 137 6.81 -4.02 -1.45
#